data_AF-A0A3M1JEV0-F1
#
_entry.id   AF-A0A3M1JEV0-F1
#
_cell.length_a   1.000
_cell.length_b   1.000
_cell.length_c   1.000
_cell.angle_alpha   90.00
_cell.angle_beta   90.00
_cell.angle_gamma   90.00
#
_symmetry.space_group_name_H-M   'P 1'
#
loop_
_entity.id
_entity.type
_entity.pdbx_description
1 polymer ?
#
loop_
_entity_poly.entity_id
_entity_poly.type
_entity_poly.pdbx_seq_one_letter_code
_entity_poly.pdbx_strand_id
1 'polypeptide(L)'
;MTDREQHQMILERTHASGAQEWHCPTCDRRFLMQWEPKFKRVILNEGNVHAAHSGGTGGLQVSPPQVEPILTADLRSALEEALEDIDFGDWAAAA
;
A
#
# COMPACT_ATOMS: atom_id res chain seq x y z
N MET A 1 -18.22 0.85 3.42
CA MET A 1 -16.77 1.06 3.32
C MET A 1 -16.57 2.41 2.66
N THR A 2 -15.99 3.39 3.35
CA THR A 2 -15.72 4.70 2.76
C THR A 2 -14.52 4.54 1.83
N ASP A 3 -14.76 4.60 0.53
CA ASP A 3 -13.69 4.59 -0.47
C ASP A 3 -12.86 5.86 -0.28
N ARG A 4 -11.64 5.71 0.24
CA ARG A 4 -10.73 6.82 0.47
C ARG A 4 -9.89 6.99 -0.78
N GLU A 5 -9.94 8.16 -1.41
CA GLU A 5 -9.12 8.47 -2.59
C GLU A 5 -7.66 8.06 -2.35
N GLN A 6 -7.08 7.32 -3.29
CA GLN A 6 -5.71 6.82 -3.19
C GLN A 6 -4.81 7.61 -4.12
N HIS A 7 -3.79 8.25 -3.56
CA HIS A 7 -2.82 9.05 -4.27
C HIS A 7 -1.44 8.42 -4.18
N GLN A 8 -0.75 8.36 -5.32
CA GLN A 8 0.65 7.99 -5.38
C GLN A 8 1.52 9.24 -5.20
N MET A 9 2.50 9.15 -4.32
CA MET A 9 3.53 10.14 -4.10
C MET A 9 4.81 9.76 -4.85
N ILE A 10 5.49 10.79 -5.34
CA ILE A 10 6.75 10.73 -6.07
C ILE A 10 7.84 11.25 -5.15
N LEU A 11 8.97 10.54 -5.10
CA LEU A 11 10.19 11.02 -4.49
C LEU A 11 10.87 12.00 -5.47
N GLU A 12 10.78 13.30 -5.19
CA GLU A 12 11.34 14.36 -6.04
C GLU A 12 12.86 14.47 -5.88
N ARG A 13 13.34 14.38 -4.65
CA ARG A 13 14.75 14.59 -4.33
C ARG A 13 15.15 13.90 -3.04
N THR A 14 16.37 13.39 -3.01
CA THR A 14 17.08 13.07 -1.77
C THR A 14 18.14 14.14 -1.52
N HIS A 15 18.04 14.84 -0.40
CA HIS A 15 19.01 15.86 0.03
C HIS A 15 20.29 15.22 0.55
N ALA A 16 21.39 16.00 0.60
CA ALA A 16 22.69 15.54 1.11
C ALA A 16 22.63 15.06 2.58
N SER A 17 21.63 15.50 3.35
CA SER A 17 21.38 15.04 4.71
C SER A 17 20.74 13.64 4.78
N GLY A 18 20.37 13.05 3.64
CA GLY A 18 19.56 11.84 3.54
C GLY A 18 18.05 12.08 3.67
N ALA A 19 17.62 13.33 3.86
CA ALA A 19 16.20 13.68 3.85
C ALA A 19 15.61 13.53 2.44
N GLN A 20 14.41 12.98 2.35
CA GLN A 20 13.69 12.72 1.11
C GLN A 20 12.52 13.68 0.96
N GLU A 21 12.42 14.35 -0.19
CA GLU A 21 11.30 15.21 -0.56
C GLU A 21 10.27 14.42 -1.37
N TRP A 22 9.06 14.36 -0.82
CA TRP A 22 7.93 13.65 -1.39
C TRP A 22 6.86 14.62 -1.84
N HIS A 23 6.33 14.39 -3.03
CA HIS A 23 5.31 15.22 -3.65
C HIS A 23 4.19 14.36 -4.23
N CYS A 24 2.94 14.76 -3.97
CA CYS A 24 1.77 14.19 -4.60
C CYS A 24 1.31 15.11 -5.74
N PRO A 25 1.39 14.68 -7.01
CA PRO A 25 0.93 15.50 -8.12
C PRO A 25 -0.59 15.67 -8.18
N THR A 26 -1.36 14.83 -7.46
CA THR A 26 -2.84 14.86 -7.48
C THR A 26 -3.42 15.95 -6.60
N CYS A 27 -2.88 16.15 -5.39
CA CYS A 27 -3.40 17.13 -4.43
C CYS A 27 -2.35 18.13 -3.94
N ASP A 28 -1.19 18.17 -4.60
CA ASP A 28 -0.05 19.04 -4.30
C ASP A 28 0.54 18.86 -2.88
N ARG A 29 0.19 17.78 -2.19
CA ARG A 29 0.76 17.44 -0.88
C ARG A 29 2.27 17.29 -1.00
N ARG A 30 3.02 17.94 -0.11
CA ARG A 30 4.49 17.87 -0.11
C ARG A 30 5.06 17.77 1.30
N PHE A 31 6.04 16.88 1.49
CA PHE A 31 6.74 16.78 2.77
C PHE A 31 8.18 16.29 2.63
N LEU A 32 9.01 16.65 3.61
CA LEU A 32 10.33 16.08 3.82
C LEU A 32 10.25 14.94 4.83
N MET A 33 10.94 13.85 4.56
CA MET A 33 11.02 12.69 5.43
C MET A 33 12.48 12.24 5.59
N GLN A 34 12.93 12.15 6.83
CA GLN A 34 14.20 11.57 7.22
C GLN A 34 13.90 10.33 8.04
N TRP A 35 14.42 9.18 7.62
CA TRP A 35 14.17 7.90 8.30
C TRP A 35 15.14 7.65 9.44
N GLU A 36 16.44 7.79 9.17
CA GLU A 36 17.51 7.53 10.12
C GLU A 36 18.38 8.78 10.35
N PRO A 37 19.07 8.89 11.50
CA PRO A 37 18.99 8.02 12.68
C PRO A 37 17.77 8.31 13.58
N LYS A 38 17.03 9.38 13.28
CA LYS A 38 15.78 9.72 13.96
C LYS A 38 14.73 10.03 12.91
N PHE A 39 13.61 9.33 12.98
CA PHE A 39 12.49 9.60 12.11
C PHE A 39 12.03 11.04 12.29
N LYS A 40 12.03 11.81 11.20
CA LYS A 40 11.53 13.19 11.18
C LYS A 40 10.73 13.40 9.90
N ARG A 41 9.52 13.93 10.05
CA ARG A 41 8.66 14.34 8.94
C ARG A 41 8.28 15.81 9.09
N VAL A 42 8.49 16.59 8.03
CA VAL A 42 8.13 18.00 7.97
C VAL A 42 7.19 18.21 6.79
N ILE A 43 5.95 18.62 7.06
CA ILE A 43 4.97 18.90 6.01
C ILE A 43 5.28 20.30 5.43
N LEU A 44 5.49 20.36 4.11
CA LEU A 44 5.70 21.61 3.37
C LEU A 44 4.38 22.13 2.79
N ASN A 45 3.55 21.22 2.27
CA ASN A 45 2.18 21.48 1.85
C ASN A 45 1.28 20.31 2.31
N GLU A 46 0.15 20.61 2.95
CA GLU A 46 -0.76 19.60 3.49
C GLU A 46 -1.50 18.81 2.40
N GLY A 47 -1.88 19.46 1.31
CA GLY A 47 -2.75 18.89 0.27
C GLY A 47 -4.04 18.29 0.83
N ASN A 48 -4.56 17.23 0.20
CA ASN A 48 -5.76 16.53 0.68
C ASN A 48 -5.41 15.60 1.86
N VAL A 49 -5.74 15.99 3.09
CA VAL A 49 -5.51 15.17 4.29
C VAL A 49 -6.40 13.93 4.39
N HIS A 50 -7.50 13.91 3.65
CA HIS A 50 -8.45 12.79 3.64
C HIS A 50 -8.06 11.71 2.63
N ALA A 51 -7.14 11.95 1.69
CA ALA A 51 -6.68 10.93 0.75
C ALA A 51 -5.61 10.00 1.37
N ALA A 52 -5.63 8.72 1.00
CA ALA A 52 -4.56 7.78 1.27
C ALA A 52 -3.34 8.13 0.40
N HIS A 53 -2.16 8.30 1.00
CA HIS A 53 -0.94 8.58 0.25
C HIS A 53 0.02 7.40 0.35
N SER A 54 0.43 6.84 -0.79
CA SER A 54 1.43 5.78 -0.90
C SER A 54 2.66 6.30 -1.65
N GLY A 55 3.86 5.87 -1.25
CA GLY A 55 5.11 6.23 -1.90
C GLY A 55 6.11 5.08 -1.76
N GLY A 56 6.92 4.82 -2.79
CA GLY A 56 7.91 3.74 -2.77
C GLY A 56 9.30 4.26 -3.13
N THR A 57 10.31 3.93 -2.32
CA THR A 57 11.73 4.30 -2.54
C THR A 57 12.48 3.33 -3.47
N GLY A 58 11.78 2.37 -4.09
CA GLY A 58 12.38 1.24 -4.82
C GLY A 58 12.09 1.19 -6.31
N GLY A 59 11.50 2.23 -6.93
CA GLY A 59 11.19 2.26 -8.37
C GLY A 59 10.14 1.24 -8.85
N LEU A 60 9.77 0.27 -8.01
CA LEU A 60 8.70 -0.68 -8.31
C LEU A 60 7.35 -0.01 -8.07
N GLN A 61 6.77 0.54 -9.14
CA GLN A 61 5.35 0.85 -9.14
C GLN A 61 4.60 -0.49 -9.09
N VAL A 62 4.08 -0.83 -7.92
CA VAL A 62 3.15 -1.93 -7.78
C VAL A 62 1.81 -1.44 -8.31
N SER A 63 1.58 -1.61 -9.60
CA SER A 63 0.24 -1.48 -10.18
C SER A 63 -0.71 -2.45 -9.43
N PRO A 64 -2.01 -2.14 -9.31
CA PRO A 64 -2.95 -3.08 -8.76
C PRO A 64 -2.79 -4.42 -9.50
N PRO A 65 -2.67 -5.55 -8.77
CA PRO A 65 -2.49 -6.85 -9.40
C PRO A 65 -3.59 -7.01 -10.43
N GLN A 66 -3.20 -7.21 -11.69
CA GLN A 66 -4.14 -7.66 -12.71
C GLN A 66 -4.50 -9.09 -12.32
N VAL A 67 -5.55 -9.24 -11.50
CA VAL A 67 -6.10 -10.53 -11.15
C VAL A 67 -6.89 -10.99 -12.36
N GLU A 68 -6.19 -11.56 -13.34
CA GLU A 68 -6.87 -12.43 -14.29
C GLU A 68 -7.26 -13.69 -13.53
N PRO A 69 -8.55 -14.08 -13.51
CA PRO A 69 -8.95 -15.31 -12.85
C PRO A 69 -8.36 -16.50 -13.63
N ILE A 70 -7.24 -17.03 -13.14
CA ILE A 70 -6.60 -18.27 -13.65
C ILE A 70 -7.34 -19.52 -13.13
N LEU A 71 -8.48 -19.34 -12.46
CA LEU A 71 -9.32 -20.44 -12.01
C LEU A 71 -10.03 -21.05 -13.22
N THR A 72 -9.31 -21.87 -13.96
CA THR A 72 -9.90 -22.85 -14.88
C THR A 72 -10.86 -23.73 -14.08
N ALA A 73 -11.83 -24.34 -14.76
CA ALA A 73 -12.82 -25.20 -14.10
C ALA A 73 -12.15 -26.30 -13.25
N ASP A 74 -11.03 -26.84 -13.73
CA ASP A 74 -10.24 -27.86 -13.04
C ASP A 74 -9.61 -27.35 -11.74
N LEU A 75 -9.08 -26.10 -11.75
CA LEU A 75 -8.50 -25.47 -10.55
C LEU A 75 -9.59 -25.08 -9.54
N ARG A 76 -10.80 -24.77 -10.00
CA ARG A 76 -11.95 -24.51 -9.12
C ARG A 76 -12.38 -25.77 -8.39
N SER A 77 -12.59 -26.87 -9.11
CA SER A 77 -12.99 -28.15 -8.51
C SER A 77 -11.94 -28.64 -7.50
N ALA A 78 -10.65 -28.59 -7.86
CA ALA A 78 -9.59 -29.00 -6.95
C ALA A 78 -9.48 -28.13 -5.70
N LEU A 79 -9.79 -26.82 -5.79
CA LEU A 79 -9.83 -25.93 -4.64
C LEU A 79 -11.04 -26.23 -3.74
N GLU A 80 -12.20 -26.50 -4.32
CA GLU A 80 -13.42 -26.83 -3.57
C GLU A 80 -13.25 -28.12 -2.77
N GLU A 81 -12.72 -29.18 -3.39
CA GLU A 81 -12.40 -30.43 -2.68
C GLU A 81 -11.38 -30.19 -1.54
N ALA A 82 -10.35 -29.39 -1.78
CA ALA A 82 -9.33 -29.11 -0.77
C ALA A 82 -9.85 -28.25 0.40
N LEU A 83 -10.89 -27.43 0.19
CA LEU A 83 -11.52 -26.60 1.23
C LEU A 83 -12.52 -27.39 2.08
N GLU A 84 -13.14 -28.43 1.53
CA GLU A 84 -14.05 -29.33 2.27
C GLU A 84 -13.30 -30.16 3.33
N ASP A 85 -12.01 -30.46 3.10
CA ASP A 85 -11.14 -31.13 4.07
C ASP A 85 -10.62 -30.19 5.19
N ILE A 86 -10.89 -28.88 5.10
CA ILE A 86 -10.49 -27.93 6.14
C ILE A 86 -11.57 -27.86 7.22
N ASP A 87 -11.30 -28.50 8.36
CA ASP A 87 -12.12 -28.35 9.57
C ASP A 87 -11.85 -26.99 10.23
N PHE A 88 -12.74 -26.02 9.99
CA PHE A 88 -12.71 -24.70 10.62
C PHE A 88 -13.16 -24.73 12.10
N GLY A 89 -13.39 -25.90 12.70
CA GLY A 89 -14.02 -26.06 14.02
C GLY A 89 -13.21 -25.61 15.25
N ASP A 90 -11.91 -25.34 15.14
CA ASP A 90 -11.03 -25.16 16.32
C ASP A 90 -10.53 -23.72 16.56
N TRP A 91 -11.18 -22.70 15.97
CA TRP A 91 -10.78 -21.29 16.15
C TRP A 91 -11.60 -20.51 17.18
N ALA A 92 -12.68 -21.09 17.73
CA ALA A 92 -13.62 -20.40 18.62
C ALA A 92 -13.36 -20.60 20.13
N ALA A 93 -12.20 -21.13 20.54
CA ALA A 93 -11.88 -21.42 21.95
C ALA A 93 -10.68 -20.63 22.52
N ALA A 94 -10.40 -19.44 21.98
CA ALA A 94 -9.46 -18.50 22.60
C ALA A 94 -10.00 -17.07 22.53
N ALA A 95 -11.02 -16.77 23.35
CA ALA A 95 -11.46 -15.43 23.70
C ALA A 95 -11.43 -15.26 25.22
#